data_AF-A0A3C0DZN7-F1
#
_entry.id   AF-A0A3C0DZN7-F1
#
_cell.length_a   1.000
_cell.length_b   1.000
_cell.length_c   1.000
_cell.angle_alpha   90.00
_cell.angle_beta   90.00
_cell.angle_gamma   90.00
#
_symmetry.space_group_name_H-M   'P 1'
#
loop_
_entity.id
_entity.type
_entity.pdbx_description
1 polymer ?
#
loop_
_entity_poly.entity_id
_entity_poly.type
_entity_poly.pdbx_seq_one_letter_code
_entity_poly.pdbx_strand_id
1 'polypeptide(L)'
;IMRKLGVELGPDARGSKEQAPEPEASPFEVQPNNEHYFAIFIPVGEGSGNKAKAQASDFNSAFYASKGLKVTSNLIDRSTQVVLVKSFANKGEGMGYYDIFTSNREDLIELNSSGYNMVLISNENYVTLFKNKDLSGYVEWFAGQYLSAK
;
A
#
# COMPACT_ATOMS: atom_id res chain seq x y z
N ILE A 1 -19.59 54.23 -48.29
CA ILE A 1 -19.82 53.82 -46.87
C ILE A 1 -19.64 52.30 -46.78
N MET A 2 -18.84 51.82 -45.81
CA MET A 2 -18.50 50.41 -45.44
C MET A 2 -17.62 49.62 -46.44
N ARG A 3 -16.30 49.37 -46.24
CA ARG A 3 -15.48 48.62 -45.26
C ARG A 3 -15.57 47.08 -45.29
N LYS A 4 -14.41 46.49 -45.69
CA LYS A 4 -13.70 45.29 -45.19
C LYS A 4 -14.32 43.90 -45.37
N LEU A 5 -13.55 43.02 -46.03
CA LEU A 5 -13.09 41.75 -45.45
C LEU A 5 -11.89 41.24 -46.28
N GLY A 6 -10.69 41.39 -45.72
CA GLY A 6 -9.49 40.68 -46.15
C GLY A 6 -9.32 39.45 -45.27
N VAL A 7 -9.11 38.28 -45.88
CA VAL A 7 -8.77 37.03 -45.20
C VAL A 7 -7.32 36.71 -45.60
N GLU A 8 -6.38 37.01 -44.70
CA GLU A 8 -5.03 36.46 -44.77
C GLU A 8 -5.03 35.09 -44.08
N LEU A 9 -4.61 34.06 -44.81
CA LEU A 9 -4.33 32.73 -44.29
C LEU A 9 -2.93 32.76 -43.68
N GLY A 10 -2.84 32.81 -42.36
CA GLY A 10 -1.59 32.59 -41.63
C GLY A 10 -1.31 31.08 -41.47
N PRO A 11 -0.06 30.62 -41.67
CA PRO A 11 0.33 29.25 -41.34
C PRO A 11 0.74 29.22 -39.87
N ASP A 12 0.08 28.42 -39.04
CA ASP A 12 0.62 28.11 -37.72
C ASP A 12 0.17 26.70 -37.29
N ALA A 13 0.96 25.73 -37.76
CA ALA A 13 1.10 24.45 -37.10
C ALA A 13 1.80 24.68 -35.75
N ARG A 14 1.02 24.73 -34.67
CA ARG A 14 1.54 24.54 -33.30
C ARG A 14 0.86 23.31 -32.71
N GLY A 15 1.54 22.17 -32.88
CA GLY A 15 1.23 20.96 -32.15
C GLY A 15 1.30 21.24 -30.66
N SER A 16 0.16 21.06 -30.00
CA SER A 16 0.07 20.94 -28.56
C SER A 16 0.87 19.70 -28.17
N LYS A 17 2.12 19.87 -27.72
CA LYS A 17 2.77 18.85 -26.92
C LYS A 17 2.00 18.81 -25.60
N GLU A 18 1.11 17.84 -25.49
CA GLU A 18 0.55 17.41 -24.21
C GLU A 18 1.74 16.97 -23.35
N GLN A 19 2.20 17.89 -22.51
CA GLN A 19 3.23 17.60 -21.54
C GLN A 19 2.56 16.72 -20.48
N ALA A 20 2.85 15.42 -20.53
CA ALA A 20 2.45 14.49 -19.47
C ALA A 20 2.86 15.09 -18.12
N PRO A 21 1.99 15.05 -17.10
CA PRO A 21 2.35 15.59 -15.78
C PRO A 21 3.62 14.91 -15.31
N GLU A 22 4.61 15.71 -14.88
CA GLU A 22 5.76 15.18 -14.17
C GLU A 22 5.25 14.41 -12.95
N PRO A 23 5.78 13.20 -12.66
CA PRO A 23 5.31 12.42 -11.53
C PRO A 23 5.53 13.24 -10.25
N GLU A 24 4.44 13.56 -9.56
CA GLU A 24 4.54 14.18 -8.23
C GLU A 24 5.38 13.28 -7.32
N ALA A 25 6.31 13.89 -6.58
CA ALA A 25 7.15 13.14 -5.65
C ALA A 25 6.27 12.47 -4.60
N SER A 26 6.39 11.15 -4.46
CA SER A 26 5.64 10.38 -3.46
C SER A 26 5.96 10.87 -2.04
N PRO A 27 4.97 10.99 -1.14
CA PRO A 27 5.21 11.41 0.25
C PRO A 27 5.84 10.30 1.11
N PHE A 28 6.11 9.12 0.53
CA PHE A 28 6.63 7.95 1.22
C PHE A 28 8.11 7.73 0.89
N GLU A 29 8.87 7.28 1.88
CA GLU A 29 10.31 7.05 1.76
C GLU A 29 10.69 5.65 2.25
N VAL A 30 11.80 5.10 1.75
CA VAL A 30 12.30 3.79 2.22
C VAL A 30 13.13 3.99 3.48
N GLN A 31 12.64 3.55 4.64
CA GLN A 31 13.41 3.58 5.90
C GLN A 31 13.85 2.16 6.33
N PRO A 32 14.94 1.61 5.76
CA PRO A 32 15.25 0.18 5.90
C PRO A 32 15.50 -0.29 7.34
N ASN A 33 15.99 0.60 8.20
CA ASN A 33 16.37 0.29 9.58
C ASN A 33 15.28 0.64 10.61
N ASN A 34 14.17 1.23 10.16
CA ASN A 34 13.09 1.60 11.06
C ASN A 34 12.25 0.38 11.44
N GLU A 35 11.49 0.51 12.52
CA GLU A 35 10.47 -0.47 12.86
C GLU A 35 9.44 -0.59 11.73
N HIS A 36 9.09 -1.81 11.35
CA HIS A 36 8.07 -2.09 10.35
C HIS A 36 6.92 -2.90 10.92
N TYR A 37 5.77 -2.77 10.25
CA TYR A 37 4.56 -3.54 10.48
C TYR A 37 4.15 -4.22 9.20
N PHE A 38 3.67 -5.44 9.29
CA PHE A 38 2.93 -6.06 8.20
C PHE A 38 1.45 -5.68 8.36
N ALA A 39 0.88 -5.10 7.30
CA ALA A 39 -0.47 -4.55 7.31
C ALA A 39 -1.34 -5.23 6.27
N ILE A 40 -2.55 -5.63 6.69
CA ILE A 40 -3.61 -6.14 5.81
C ILE A 40 -4.77 -5.14 5.87
N PHE A 41 -5.10 -4.54 4.73
CA PHE A 41 -6.21 -3.59 4.62
C PHE A 41 -7.47 -4.29 4.11
N ILE A 42 -8.53 -4.19 4.91
CA ILE A 42 -9.74 -5.00 4.76
C ILE A 42 -10.92 -4.03 4.70
N PRO A 43 -11.73 -4.05 3.63
CA PRO A 43 -12.99 -3.33 3.61
C PRO A 43 -13.86 -3.74 4.81
N VAL A 44 -14.45 -2.75 5.47
CA VAL A 44 -15.37 -2.97 6.58
C VAL A 44 -16.58 -3.72 6.05
N GLY A 45 -16.81 -4.90 6.62
CA GLY A 45 -17.92 -5.79 6.37
C GLY A 45 -18.10 -6.70 7.58
N GLU A 46 -19.12 -7.55 7.56
CA GLU A 46 -19.39 -8.41 8.72
C GLU A 46 -18.25 -9.41 8.97
N GLY A 47 -17.51 -9.20 10.06
CA GLY A 47 -16.54 -10.15 10.60
C GLY A 47 -15.20 -10.28 9.86
N SER A 48 -15.00 -9.60 8.72
CA SER A 48 -13.80 -9.74 7.87
C SER A 48 -12.49 -9.42 8.62
N GLY A 49 -12.44 -8.29 9.32
CA GLY A 49 -11.25 -7.89 10.07
C GLY A 49 -10.92 -8.79 11.27
N ASN A 50 -11.93 -9.39 11.90
CA ASN A 50 -11.71 -10.33 13.01
C ASN A 50 -11.19 -11.68 12.51
N LYS A 51 -11.69 -12.16 11.37
CA LYS A 51 -11.19 -13.40 10.74
C LYS A 51 -9.72 -13.27 10.35
N ALA A 52 -9.35 -12.19 9.66
CA ALA A 52 -7.96 -11.96 9.26
C ALA A 52 -7.03 -11.81 10.48
N LYS A 53 -7.50 -11.16 11.56
CA LYS A 53 -6.75 -11.09 12.82
C LYS A 53 -6.53 -12.49 13.43
N ALA A 54 -7.55 -13.33 13.44
CA ALA A 54 -7.45 -14.70 13.96
C ALA A 54 -6.46 -15.52 13.13
N GLN A 55 -6.61 -15.54 11.80
CA GLN A 55 -5.70 -16.25 10.88
C GLN A 55 -4.24 -15.78 11.05
N ALA A 56 -3.99 -14.47 11.14
CA ALA A 56 -2.65 -13.96 11.38
C ALA A 56 -2.10 -14.35 12.76
N SER A 57 -2.95 -14.45 13.78
CA SER A 57 -2.55 -14.88 15.13
C SER A 57 -2.21 -16.37 15.16
N ASP A 58 -2.99 -17.20 14.47
CA ASP A 58 -2.76 -18.64 14.36
C ASP A 58 -1.46 -18.93 13.59
N PHE A 59 -1.26 -18.24 12.46
CA PHE A 59 -0.02 -18.30 11.70
C PHE A 59 1.20 -17.89 12.55
N ASN A 60 1.10 -16.78 13.30
CA ASN A 60 2.18 -16.35 14.19
C ASN A 60 2.47 -17.40 15.27
N SER A 61 1.45 -18.02 15.83
CA SER A 61 1.61 -19.06 16.85
C SER A 61 2.26 -20.33 16.29
N ALA A 62 2.00 -20.66 15.02
CA ALA A 62 2.57 -21.84 14.37
C ALA A 62 4.02 -21.63 13.86
N PHE A 63 4.35 -20.45 13.33
CA PHE A 63 5.61 -20.22 12.60
C PHE A 63 6.54 -19.19 13.25
N TYR A 64 6.01 -18.33 14.12
CA TYR A 64 6.74 -17.19 14.70
C TYR A 64 6.59 -17.10 16.23
N ALA A 65 6.27 -18.21 16.90
CA ALA A 65 6.01 -18.23 18.35
C ALA A 65 7.15 -17.61 19.18
N SER A 66 8.41 -17.88 18.80
CA SER A 66 9.59 -17.36 19.49
C SER A 66 9.81 -15.85 19.30
N LYS A 67 9.16 -15.23 18.31
CA LYS A 67 9.28 -13.80 18.02
C LYS A 67 8.33 -12.93 18.84
N GLY A 68 7.32 -13.52 19.48
CA GLY A 68 6.38 -12.77 20.33
C GLY A 68 5.60 -11.66 19.59
N LEU A 69 5.32 -11.89 18.29
CA LEU A 69 4.62 -10.92 17.45
C LEU A 69 3.19 -10.67 17.96
N LYS A 70 2.76 -9.43 17.93
CA LYS A 70 1.42 -8.98 18.33
C LYS A 70 0.57 -8.71 17.11
N VAL A 71 -0.66 -9.20 17.12
CA VAL A 71 -1.65 -8.91 16.08
C VAL A 71 -2.71 -7.95 16.63
N THR A 72 -2.79 -6.75 16.06
CA THR A 72 -3.79 -5.74 16.39
C THR A 72 -4.73 -5.53 15.23
N SER A 73 -5.93 -5.02 15.50
CA SER A 73 -6.88 -4.65 14.46
C SER A 73 -7.59 -3.36 14.87
N ASN A 74 -7.63 -2.39 13.96
CA ASN A 74 -8.26 -1.09 14.18
C ASN A 74 -8.79 -0.53 12.85
N LEU A 75 -9.69 0.45 12.92
CA LEU A 75 -10.09 1.21 11.75
C LEU A 75 -8.95 2.15 11.34
N ILE A 76 -8.64 2.20 10.03
CA ILE A 76 -7.76 3.23 9.47
C ILE A 76 -8.58 4.38 8.88
N ASP A 77 -9.76 4.07 8.36
CA ASP A 77 -10.79 5.04 7.98
C ASP A 77 -12.20 4.46 8.24
N ARG A 78 -13.24 5.12 7.72
CA ARG A 78 -14.65 4.72 7.95
C ARG A 78 -15.05 3.41 7.26
N SER A 79 -14.34 3.03 6.21
CA SER A 79 -14.64 1.91 5.31
C SER A 79 -13.55 0.86 5.30
N THR A 80 -12.43 1.06 5.99
CA THR A 80 -11.30 0.15 5.97
C THR A 80 -10.78 -0.11 7.38
N GLN A 81 -10.69 -1.40 7.70
CA GLN A 81 -10.03 -1.92 8.88
C GLN A 81 -8.61 -2.34 8.49
N VAL A 82 -7.64 -2.11 9.36
CA VAL A 82 -6.27 -2.57 9.20
C VAL A 82 -5.95 -3.57 10.29
N VAL A 83 -5.50 -4.76 9.88
CA VAL A 83 -4.88 -5.74 10.76
C VAL A 83 -3.38 -5.55 10.67
N LEU A 84 -2.72 -5.36 11.81
CA LEU A 84 -1.28 -5.13 11.90
C LEU A 84 -0.62 -6.25 12.68
N VAL A 85 0.43 -6.82 12.10
CA VAL A 85 1.39 -7.66 12.82
C VAL A 85 2.59 -6.79 13.19
N LYS A 86 2.86 -6.67 14.48
CA LYS A 86 3.88 -5.79 15.06
C LYS A 86 4.79 -6.55 16.03
N SER A 87 6.02 -6.13 16.26
CA SER A 87 6.83 -5.22 15.45
C SER A 87 7.92 -6.02 14.75
N PHE A 88 8.37 -5.57 13.58
CA PHE A 88 9.61 -6.06 12.96
C PHE A 88 10.70 -5.01 13.15
N ALA A 89 11.92 -5.41 13.50
CA ALA A 89 12.97 -4.45 13.84
C ALA A 89 13.44 -3.62 12.63
N ASN A 90 13.30 -4.16 11.42
CA ASN A 90 13.75 -3.54 10.18
C ASN A 90 12.99 -4.10 8.97
N LYS A 91 13.24 -3.52 7.80
CA LYS A 91 12.65 -3.93 6.52
C LYS A 91 12.89 -5.40 6.21
N GLY A 92 14.10 -5.90 6.48
CA GLY A 92 14.49 -7.27 6.15
C GLY A 92 13.67 -8.31 6.91
N GLU A 93 13.53 -8.15 8.23
CA GLU A 93 12.69 -9.02 9.03
C GLU A 93 11.22 -8.98 8.60
N GLY A 94 10.71 -7.77 8.32
CA GLY A 94 9.34 -7.59 7.87
C GLY A 94 9.07 -8.20 6.49
N MET A 95 10.00 -8.05 5.54
CA MET A 95 9.84 -8.62 4.20
C MET A 95 9.94 -10.14 4.21
N GLY A 96 10.80 -10.72 5.06
CA GLY A 96 10.83 -12.16 5.26
C GLY A 96 9.49 -12.70 5.77
N TYR A 97 8.86 -11.98 6.70
CA TYR A 97 7.50 -12.31 7.15
C TYR A 97 6.48 -12.18 6.01
N TYR A 98 6.48 -11.05 5.30
CA TYR A 98 5.59 -10.77 4.17
C TYR A 98 5.65 -11.89 3.13
N ASP A 99 6.86 -12.33 2.75
CA ASP A 99 7.07 -13.34 1.72
C ASP A 99 6.48 -14.71 2.12
N ILE A 100 6.68 -15.12 3.38
CA ILE A 100 6.15 -16.39 3.87
C ILE A 100 4.64 -16.30 4.04
N PHE A 101 4.12 -15.19 4.53
CA PHE A 101 2.68 -14.98 4.74
C PHE A 101 1.91 -14.95 3.41
N THR A 102 2.45 -14.28 2.40
CA THR A 102 1.80 -14.15 1.07
C THR A 102 2.10 -15.32 0.13
N SER A 103 2.88 -16.31 0.57
CA SER A 103 3.11 -17.53 -0.20
C SER A 103 1.86 -18.42 -0.27
N ASN A 104 1.82 -19.34 -1.23
CA ASN A 104 0.63 -20.16 -1.51
C ASN A 104 0.47 -21.30 -0.49
N ARG A 105 0.08 -20.95 0.75
CA ARG A 105 -0.09 -21.88 1.87
C ARG A 105 -1.55 -22.12 2.19
N GLU A 106 -1.93 -23.37 2.41
CA GLU A 106 -3.32 -23.80 2.65
C GLU A 106 -4.01 -23.02 3.77
N ASP A 107 -3.30 -22.74 4.86
CA ASP A 107 -3.80 -22.01 6.04
C ASP A 107 -4.07 -20.51 5.76
N LEU A 108 -3.55 -19.97 4.66
CA LEU A 108 -3.69 -18.56 4.27
C LEU A 108 -4.39 -18.36 2.92
N ILE A 109 -4.86 -19.42 2.25
CA ILE A 109 -5.49 -19.33 0.91
C ILE A 109 -6.65 -18.33 0.91
N GLU A 110 -7.52 -18.37 1.92
CA GLU A 110 -8.68 -17.45 2.01
C GLU A 110 -8.22 -15.99 2.01
N LEU A 111 -7.19 -15.69 2.80
CA LEU A 111 -6.67 -14.33 2.95
C LEU A 111 -5.87 -13.89 1.71
N ASN A 112 -5.02 -14.76 1.17
CA ASN A 112 -4.19 -14.46 0.00
C ASN A 112 -5.02 -14.39 -1.30
N SER A 113 -6.19 -15.05 -1.34
CA SER A 113 -7.13 -14.99 -2.48
C SER A 113 -8.23 -13.95 -2.33
N SER A 114 -8.27 -13.22 -1.20
CA SER A 114 -9.31 -12.23 -0.89
C SER A 114 -9.21 -10.93 -1.72
N GLY A 115 -8.04 -10.68 -2.32
CA GLY A 115 -7.73 -9.41 -2.97
C GLY A 115 -7.43 -8.26 -2.01
N TYR A 116 -7.25 -8.54 -0.70
CA TYR A 116 -6.85 -7.51 0.26
C TYR A 116 -5.45 -7.00 -0.02
N ASN A 117 -5.27 -5.70 0.16
CA ASN A 117 -3.94 -5.10 0.06
C ASN A 117 -3.13 -5.51 1.29
N MET A 118 -2.07 -6.26 1.05
CA MET A 118 -1.08 -6.64 2.06
C MET A 118 0.22 -5.91 1.74
N VAL A 119 0.78 -5.23 2.73
CA VAL A 119 2.02 -4.45 2.55
C VAL A 119 2.90 -4.55 3.79
N LEU A 120 4.18 -4.27 3.61
CA LEU A 120 5.07 -3.92 4.71
C LEU A 120 5.20 -2.41 4.79
N ILE A 121 5.01 -1.84 5.98
CA ILE A 121 5.03 -0.40 6.21
C ILE A 121 5.88 -0.02 7.41
N SER A 122 6.79 0.94 7.25
CA SER A 122 7.56 1.49 8.37
C SER A 122 6.63 2.26 9.32
N ASN A 123 7.05 2.41 10.59
CA ASN A 123 6.34 3.24 11.56
C ASN A 123 6.12 4.69 11.05
N GLU A 124 7.11 5.27 10.37
CA GLU A 124 7.02 6.62 9.80
C GLU A 124 6.04 6.70 8.64
N ASN A 125 6.13 5.78 7.67
CA ASN A 125 5.20 5.75 6.54
C ASN A 125 3.77 5.43 7.01
N TYR A 126 3.59 4.65 8.09
CA TYR A 126 2.28 4.41 8.68
C TYR A 126 1.64 5.69 9.20
N VAL A 127 2.43 6.59 9.81
CA VAL A 127 1.96 7.92 10.23
C VAL A 127 1.62 8.78 9.00
N THR A 128 2.46 8.77 7.96
CA THR A 128 2.20 9.49 6.70
C THR A 128 0.92 9.01 6.01
N LEU A 129 0.75 7.69 5.89
CA LEU A 129 -0.45 7.06 5.33
C LEU A 129 -1.70 7.51 6.10
N PHE A 130 -1.66 7.48 7.44
CA PHE A 130 -2.79 7.88 8.26
C PHE A 130 -3.14 9.37 8.10
N LYS A 131 -2.14 10.25 7.97
CA LYS A 131 -2.34 11.69 7.77
C LYS A 131 -2.92 12.00 6.39
N ASN A 132 -2.38 11.39 5.35
CA ASN A 132 -2.73 11.68 3.96
C ASN A 132 -3.96 10.90 3.48
N LYS A 133 -4.31 9.80 4.16
CA LYS A 133 -5.38 8.87 3.80
C LYS A 133 -5.22 8.28 2.39
N ASP A 134 -3.98 8.19 1.92
CA ASP A 134 -3.65 7.72 0.59
C ASP A 134 -3.19 6.27 0.62
N LEU A 135 -4.15 5.36 0.81
CA LEU A 135 -3.89 3.93 0.80
C LEU A 135 -3.47 3.44 -0.59
N SER A 136 -4.15 3.91 -1.63
CA SER A 136 -3.84 3.57 -3.02
C SER A 136 -2.41 3.92 -3.40
N GLY A 137 -1.99 5.16 -3.14
CA GLY A 137 -0.64 5.61 -3.45
C GLY A 137 0.41 4.89 -2.62
N TYR A 138 0.10 4.52 -1.37
CA TYR A 138 1.02 3.70 -0.59
C TYR A 138 1.19 2.30 -1.16
N VAL A 139 0.10 1.64 -1.57
CA VAL A 139 0.16 0.29 -2.16
C VAL A 139 0.97 0.29 -3.46
N GLU A 140 0.75 1.29 -4.32
CA GLU A 140 1.52 1.45 -5.56
C GLU A 140 2.99 1.72 -5.28
N TRP A 141 3.28 2.65 -4.36
CA TRP A 141 4.65 2.96 -3.95
C TRP A 141 5.36 1.76 -3.33
N PHE A 142 4.68 1.00 -2.46
CA PHE A 142 5.21 -0.24 -1.87
C PHE A 142 5.57 -1.26 -2.96
N ALA A 143 4.68 -1.49 -3.93
CA ALA A 143 4.97 -2.39 -5.04
C ALA A 143 6.22 -1.92 -5.82
N GLY A 144 6.31 -0.62 -6.12
CA GLY A 144 7.44 -0.04 -6.84
C GLY A 144 8.77 -0.03 -6.08
N GLN A 145 8.75 0.03 -4.75
CA GLN A 145 9.98 0.15 -3.93
C GLN A 145 10.39 -1.16 -3.22
N TYR A 146 9.45 -2.03 -2.90
CA TYR A 146 9.70 -3.25 -2.11
C TYR A 146 9.55 -4.52 -2.94
N LEU A 147 8.76 -4.51 -4.02
CA LEU A 147 8.50 -5.71 -4.85
C LEU A 147 9.19 -5.68 -6.22
N SER A 148 9.57 -4.51 -6.73
CA SER A 148 10.14 -4.32 -8.07
C SER A 148 11.52 -4.97 -8.28
N ALA A 149 12.25 -5.27 -7.21
CA ALA A 149 13.57 -5.90 -7.25
C ALA A 149 13.53 -7.44 -7.10
N LYS A 150 12.34 -8.05 -7.16
CA LYS A 150 12.19 -9.52 -7.19
C LYS A 150 12.40 -10.09 -8.58
#